data_AF-A0A8H7ATM5-F1
#
_entry.id   AF-A0A8H7ATM5-F1
#
_cell.length_a   1.000
_cell.length_b   1.000
_cell.length_c   1.000
_cell.angle_alpha   90.00
_cell.angle_beta   90.00
_cell.angle_gamma   90.00
#
_symmetry.space_group_name_H-M   'P 1'
#
loop_
_entity.id
_entity.type
_entity.pdbx_description
1 polymer ?
#
loop_
_entity_poly.entity_id
_entity_poly.type
_entity_poly.pdbx_seq_one_letter_code
_entity_poly.pdbx_strand_id
1 'polypeptide(L)' 'MSNGRHMEVCFVTPDGAIEGRVWQEENGWKACTISSPHSASPEGEVAVVSRSEDHTEVFWIGQYGSVEAAY' A
#
# COMPACT_ATOMS: atom_id res chain seq x y z
N MET A 1 -3.41 20.59 -13.28
CA MET A 1 -3.35 19.12 -13.21
C MET A 1 -4.72 18.70 -12.72
N SER A 2 -5.42 17.77 -13.38
CA SER A 2 -6.75 17.36 -12.92
C SER A 2 -6.60 16.67 -11.57
N ASN A 3 -7.26 17.19 -10.53
CA ASN A 3 -7.41 16.53 -9.23
C ASN A 3 -8.37 15.34 -9.40
N GLY A 4 -7.92 14.30 -10.10
CA GLY A 4 -8.66 13.06 -10.23
C GLY A 4 -8.77 12.42 -8.85
N ARG A 5 -9.99 12.20 -8.37
CA ARG A 5 -10.19 11.50 -7.10
C ARG A 5 -9.57 10.11 -7.22
N HIS A 6 -8.76 9.74 -6.24
CA HIS A 6 -8.21 8.41 -6.15
C HIS A 6 -8.49 7.81 -4.76
N MET A 7 -8.42 6.49 -4.67
CA MET A 7 -8.45 5.76 -3.40
C MET A 7 -7.39 4.68 -3.45
N GLU A 8 -6.80 4.38 -2.31
CA GLU A 8 -5.84 3.29 -2.17
C GLU A 8 -6.29 2.33 -1.08
N VAL A 9 -6.08 1.04 -1.33
CA VAL A 9 -6.26 -0.02 -0.35
C VAL A 9 -4.99 -0.85 -0.38
N CYS A 10 -4.33 -1.01 0.76
CA CYS A 10 -3.16 -1.87 0.91
C CYS A 10 -3.47 -3.01 1.88
N PHE A 11 -2.88 -4.18 1.63
CA PHE A 11 -3.04 -5.36 2.47
C PHE A 11 -1.82 -6.26 2.40
N VAL A 12 -1.64 -7.04 3.48
CA VAL A 12 -0.60 -8.07 3.56
C VAL A 12 -1.13 -9.35 2.93
N THR A 13 -0.37 -9.95 2.02
CA THR A 13 -0.68 -11.27 1.44
C THR A 13 -0.22 -12.41 2.35
N PRO A 14 -0.73 -13.65 2.17
CA PRO A 14 -0.33 -14.78 3.02
C PRO A 14 1.18 -15.09 3.02
N ASP A 15 1.91 -14.74 1.94
CA ASP A 15 3.36 -14.87 1.82
C ASP A 15 4.13 -13.63 2.28
N GLY A 16 3.46 -12.65 2.90
CA GLY A 16 4.07 -11.47 3.49
C GLY A 16 4.50 -10.40 2.48
N ALA A 17 3.94 -10.38 1.27
CA ALA A 17 4.05 -9.23 0.38
C ALA A 17 3.04 -8.14 0.77
N ILE A 18 3.37 -6.89 0.46
CA ILE A 18 2.41 -5.78 0.47
C ILE A 18 1.87 -5.62 -0.95
N GLU A 19 0.56 -5.82 -1.09
CA GLU A 19 -0.17 -5.53 -2.32
C GLU A 19 -1.15 -4.38 -2.11
N GLY A 20 -1.43 -3.68 -3.21
CA GLY A 20 -2.36 -2.58 -3.22
C GLY A 20 -3.37 -2.64 -4.35
N ARG A 21 -4.46 -1.90 -4.18
CA ARG A 21 -5.39 -1.52 -5.25
C ARG A 21 -5.51 -0.01 -5.28
N VAL A 22 -5.35 0.58 -6.45
CA VAL A 22 -5.53 2.01 -6.69
C VAL A 22 -6.78 2.20 -7.53
N TRP A 23 -7.76 2.94 -7.02
CA TRP A 23 -8.91 3.40 -7.78
C TRP A 23 -8.64 4.78 -8.33
N GLN A 24 -8.99 5.00 -9.60
CA GLN A 24 -9.03 6.32 -10.21
C GLN A 24 -10.36 6.50 -10.92
N GLU A 25 -10.92 7.71 -10.88
CA GLU A 25 -12.22 8.04 -11.46
C GLU A 25 -12.37 7.59 -12.93
N GLU A 26 -11.34 7.80 -13.75
CA GLU A 26 -11.39 7.48 -15.18
C GLU A 26 -11.17 5.98 -15.48
N ASN A 27 -10.51 5.26 -14.57
CA ASN A 27 -9.92 3.96 -14.87
C ASN A 27 -10.38 2.81 -13.95
N GLY A 28 -11.15 3.12 -12.90
CA GLY A 28 -11.54 2.16 -11.89
C GLY A 28 -10.36 1.63 -11.06
N TRP A 29 -10.55 0.45 -10.46
CA TRP A 29 -9.55 -0.22 -9.63
C TRP A 29 -8.47 -0.93 -10.47
N LYS A 30 -7.20 -0.74 -10.09
CA LYS A 30 -6.04 -1.45 -10.64
C LYS A 30 -5.19 -2.04 -9.54
N ALA A 31 -4.52 -3.16 -9.81
CA ALA A 31 -3.58 -3.77 -8.89
C ALA A 31 -2.19 -3.13 -8.96
N CYS A 32 -1.51 -3.08 -7.81
CA CYS A 32 -0.10 -2.73 -7.70
C CYS A 32 0.59 -3.63 -6.66
N THR A 33 1.88 -3.90 -6.89
CA THR A 33 2.74 -4.62 -5.96
C THR A 33 3.67 -3.61 -5.31
N ILE A 34 3.69 -3.57 -3.97
CA ILE A 34 4.45 -2.57 -3.21
C ILE A 34 5.75 -3.19 -2.69
N SER A 35 5.73 -4.47 -2.31
CA SER A 35 6.91 -5.18 -1.83
C SER A 35 6.98 -6.61 -2.35
N SER A 36 8.16 -7.23 -2.24
CA SER A 36 8.33 -8.66 -2.50
C SER A 36 7.71 -9.51 -1.39
N PRO A 37 7.48 -10.82 -1.62
CA PRO A 37 7.17 -11.78 -0.56
C PRO A 37 8.18 -11.71 0.59
N HIS A 38 7.73 -12.06 1.79
CA HIS A 38 8.49 -12.03 3.05
C HIS A 38 8.97 -10.63 3.49
N SER A 39 8.34 -9.55 3.01
CA SER A 39 8.67 -8.20 3.50
C SER A 39 7.96 -7.90 4.83
N ALA A 40 6.67 -8.21 4.92
CA ALA A 40 5.85 -7.94 6.08
C ALA A 40 5.64 -9.20 6.95
N SER A 41 5.38 -8.98 8.24
CA SER A 41 4.81 -10.02 9.10
C SER A 41 3.39 -10.36 8.61
N PRO A 42 3.04 -11.65 8.38
CA PRO A 42 1.69 -12.03 7.98
C PRO A 42 0.59 -11.68 9.00
N GLU A 43 0.96 -11.48 10.27
CA GLU A 43 0.07 -11.01 11.33
C GLU A 43 0.27 -9.51 11.63
N GLY A 44 1.15 -8.85 10.89
CA GLY A 44 1.47 -7.43 11.04
C GLY A 44 0.39 -6.52 10.45
N GLU A 45 0.28 -5.32 11.02
CA GLU A 45 -0.64 -4.29 10.53
C GLU A 45 -0.01 -3.47 9.39
N VAL A 46 -0.88 -2.91 8.55
CA VAL A 46 -0.54 -1.95 7.50
C VAL A 46 -1.31 -0.66 7.74
N ALA A 47 -0.63 0.48 7.59
CA ALA A 47 -1.22 1.80 7.65
C ALA A 47 -0.94 2.55 6.35
N VAL A 48 -1.94 3.26 5.85
CA VAL A 48 -1.87 4.06 4.62
C VAL A 48 -2.21 5.49 4.97
N VAL A 49 -1.33 6.42 4.61
CA VAL A 49 -1.50 7.85 4.93
C VAL A 49 -1.29 8.67 3.67
N SER A 50 -2.25 9.55 3.36
CA SER A 50 -2.10 10.54 2.30
C SER A 50 -1.48 11.81 2.88
N ARG A 51 -0.33 12.23 2.31
CA ARG A 51 0.34 13.49 2.66
C ARG A 51 -0.06 14.63 1.73
N SER A 52 -0.45 14.33 0.50
CA SER A 52 -1.04 15.25 -0.48
C SER A 52 -1.98 14.50 -1.42
N GLU A 53 -2.67 15.25 -2.29
CA GLU A 53 -3.61 14.67 -3.28
C GLU A 53 -2.96 13.72 -4.30
N ASP A 54 -1.62 13.65 -4.35
CA ASP A 54 -0.84 12.87 -5.29
C ASP A 54 0.25 12.00 -4.62
N HIS A 55 0.33 12.01 -3.28
CA HIS A 55 1.30 11.22 -2.54
C HIS A 55 0.65 10.47 -1.38
N THR A 56 0.86 9.16 -1.38
CA THR A 56 0.48 8.24 -0.33
C THR A 56 1.72 7.51 0.16
N GLU A 57 1.86 7.41 1.47
CA GLU A 57 2.90 6.62 2.10
C GLU A 57 2.27 5.39 2.79
N VAL A 58 2.87 4.23 2.55
CA VAL A 58 2.43 2.94 3.12
C VAL A 58 3.45 2.49 4.16
N PHE A 59 2.98 2.18 5.36
CA PHE A 59 3.79 1.69 6.47
C PHE A 59 3.32 0.29 6.89
N TRP A 60 4.26 -0.60 7.20
CA TRP A 60 3.94 -1.95 7.69
C TRP A 60 4.93 -2.43 8.75
N ILE A 61 4.53 -3.46 9.49
CA ILE A 61 5.43 -4.22 10.36
C ILE A 61 6.18 -5.24 9.51
N GLY A 62 7.51 -5.07 9.41
CA GLY A 62 8.41 -5.97 8.70
C GLY A 62 8.43 -7.37 9.32
N GLN A 63 8.92 -8.36 8.56
CA GLN A 63 8.95 -9.77 8.99
C GLN A 63 9.62 -9.98 10.37
N TYR A 64 10.55 -9.11 10.74
CA TYR A 64 11.29 -9.17 12.00
C TYR A 64 10.90 -8.07 13.02
N GLY A 65 9.73 -7.44 12.84
CA GLY A 65 9.18 -6.47 13.79
C GLY A 65 9.68 -5.03 13.63
N SER A 66 10.47 -4.73 12.59
CA SER A 66 10.77 -3.36 12.17
C SER A 66 9.51 -2.64 11.67
N VAL A 67 9.53 -1.31 11.66
CA VAL A 67 8.62 -0.53 10.83
C VAL A 67 9.30 -0.24 9.50
N GLU A 68 8.63 -0.56 8.41
CA GLU A 68 9.10 -0.33 7.03
C GLU A 68 8.10 0.56 6.28
N ALA A 69 8.55 1.17 5.17
CA ALA A 69 7.73 2.09 4.39
C ALA A 69 8.06 2.11 2.89
N ALA A 70 7.07 2.51 2.08
CA ALA A 70 7.19 2.77 0.64
C ALA A 70 6.24 3.91 0.19
N TYR A 71 6.50 4.49 -0.98
CA TYR A 71 5.69 5.52 -1.65
C TYR A 71 5.72 5.36 -3.18
#